data_AF-A0A9W7EKC7-F1
#
_entry.id   AF-A0A9W7EKC7-F1
#
_cell.length_a   1.000
_cell.length_b   1.000
_cell.length_c   1.000
_cell.angle_alpha   90.00
_cell.angle_beta   90.00
_cell.angle_gamma   90.00
#
_symmetry.space_group_name_H-M   'P 1'
#
loop_
_entity.id
_entity.type
_entity.pdbx_description
1 polymer ?
#
loop_
_entity_poly.entity_id
_entity_poly.type
_entity_poly.pdbx_seq_one_letter_code
_entity_poly.pdbx_strand_id
1 'polypeptide(L)'
;MASFPSPVLLPKYLPINLNYPNLALITSIDPSLNSPPIYYVHDFLTINECDKLIQAGLEGGFHPSPVVGDSPLPDPTIPATLRAKPKISSARTSTTIYLDRADVPTLVSKVTNLTGVGPSQCELPQVAQYLPDQKYDSHYDAFDTTTPNGVAFCQNGGQRICTVLVYLNDVEVGGRTSFPMAFWREDLRGEDNMLNGGQGGGDGRGVSVRPRKGGAVVFFPSHNTYNAMGKELGLVLDPLALHRAEEAVDVKYVSQVWIRAGEYNGVPSRRLSTPI
;
A
#
# COMPACT_ATOMS: atom_id res chain seq x y z
N MET A 1 12.27 -38.06 28.72
CA MET A 1 12.40 -37.31 27.45
C MET A 1 11.86 -35.92 27.70
N ALA A 2 12.68 -34.88 27.62
CA ALA A 2 12.22 -33.51 27.79
C ALA A 2 11.37 -33.13 26.56
N SER A 3 10.09 -32.81 26.76
CA SER A 3 9.26 -32.23 25.72
C SER A 3 9.76 -30.82 25.47
N PHE A 4 10.33 -30.58 24.29
CA PHE A 4 10.57 -29.21 23.84
C PHE A 4 9.21 -28.50 23.73
N PRO A 5 9.06 -27.28 24.27
CA PRO A 5 7.85 -26.51 24.03
C PRO A 5 7.70 -26.31 22.52
N SER A 6 6.49 -26.55 22.02
CA SER A 6 6.13 -26.21 20.64
C SER A 6 6.51 -24.74 20.39
N PRO A 7 7.27 -24.42 19.33
CA PRO A 7 7.64 -23.05 19.06
C PRO A 7 6.35 -22.23 18.88
N VAL A 8 6.17 -21.22 19.73
CA VAL A 8 5.14 -20.21 19.51
C VAL A 8 5.47 -19.55 18.18
N LEU A 9 4.61 -19.72 17.17
CA LEU A 9 4.78 -19.03 15.89
C LEU A 9 4.63 -17.53 16.15
N LEU A 10 5.75 -16.81 16.12
CA LEU A 10 5.76 -15.37 16.31
C LEU A 10 5.14 -14.68 15.09
N PRO A 11 4.33 -13.64 15.28
CA PRO A 11 3.69 -12.95 14.18
C PRO A 11 4.75 -12.28 13.29
N LYS A 12 4.92 -12.79 12.06
CA LYS A 12 5.85 -12.25 11.07
C LYS A 12 5.46 -10.83 10.63
N TYR A 13 4.18 -10.58 10.40
CA TYR A 13 3.64 -9.31 9.88
C TYR A 13 2.82 -8.58 10.95
N LEU A 14 2.49 -7.31 10.70
CA LEU A 14 1.55 -6.54 11.52
C LEU A 14 0.23 -7.32 11.66
N PRO A 15 -0.22 -7.65 12.88
CA PRO A 15 -1.55 -8.21 13.08
C PRO A 15 -2.63 -7.20 12.66
N ILE A 16 -3.63 -7.66 11.91
CA ILE A 16 -4.81 -6.87 11.54
C ILE A 16 -6.07 -7.46 12.19
N ASN A 17 -7.15 -6.68 12.23
CA ASN A 17 -8.45 -7.17 12.68
C ASN A 17 -9.05 -8.15 11.67
N LEU A 18 -8.85 -9.45 11.89
CA LEU A 18 -9.38 -10.50 11.02
C LEU A 18 -10.92 -10.61 11.01
N ASN A 19 -11.60 -9.95 11.95
CA ASN A 19 -13.06 -9.83 11.99
C ASN A 19 -13.57 -8.56 11.31
N TYR A 20 -12.72 -7.81 10.60
CA TYR A 20 -13.15 -6.62 9.88
C TYR A 20 -14.18 -7.02 8.81
N PRO A 21 -15.32 -6.31 8.69
CA PRO A 21 -16.37 -6.67 7.76
C PRO A 21 -15.86 -6.83 6.33
N ASN A 22 -16.33 -7.86 5.63
CA ASN A 22 -16.01 -8.15 4.23
C ASN A 22 -14.51 -8.34 3.89
N LEU A 23 -13.68 -8.59 4.90
CA LEU A 23 -12.26 -8.94 4.73
C LEU A 23 -12.11 -10.39 4.25
N ALA A 24 -11.28 -10.61 3.23
CA ALA A 24 -10.92 -11.93 2.73
C ALA A 24 -9.41 -12.01 2.51
N LEU A 25 -8.78 -13.10 2.96
CA LEU A 25 -7.42 -13.46 2.54
C LEU A 25 -7.48 -14.02 1.11
N ILE A 26 -6.77 -13.39 0.18
CA ILE A 26 -6.83 -13.76 -1.25
C ILE A 26 -5.64 -14.60 -1.72
N THR A 27 -4.57 -14.66 -0.93
CA THR A 27 -3.35 -15.44 -1.22
C THR A 27 -3.33 -16.79 -0.52
N SER A 28 -2.64 -17.76 -1.12
CA SER A 28 -2.46 -19.10 -0.59
C SER A 28 -1.84 -19.10 0.81
N ILE A 29 -2.29 -20.04 1.63
CA ILE A 29 -1.73 -20.36 2.95
C ILE A 29 -0.82 -21.59 2.92
N ASP A 30 -0.62 -22.20 1.73
CA ASP A 30 0.29 -23.33 1.56
C ASP A 30 1.74 -22.89 1.87
N PRO A 31 2.36 -23.44 2.92
CA PRO A 31 3.72 -23.06 3.31
C PRO A 31 4.76 -23.34 2.21
N SER A 32 4.50 -24.29 1.31
CA SER A 32 5.43 -24.64 0.22
C SER A 32 5.52 -23.57 -0.87
N LEU A 33 4.49 -22.74 -1.00
CA LEU A 33 4.44 -21.65 -1.98
C LEU A 33 5.10 -20.36 -1.45
N ASN A 34 5.29 -20.25 -0.13
CA ASN A 34 5.87 -19.08 0.52
C ASN A 34 5.20 -17.76 0.05
N SER A 35 3.87 -17.74 -0.07
CA SER A 35 3.13 -16.55 -0.51
C SER A 35 2.99 -15.54 0.64
N PRO A 36 3.21 -14.23 0.40
CA PRO A 36 2.90 -13.22 1.39
C PRO A 36 1.38 -13.10 1.57
N PRO A 37 0.88 -12.77 2.76
CA PRO A 37 -0.54 -12.54 2.96
C PRO A 37 -0.96 -11.24 2.27
N ILE A 38 -1.94 -11.34 1.38
CA ILE A 38 -2.64 -10.20 0.79
C ILE A 38 -4.11 -10.39 1.09
N TYR A 39 -4.74 -9.35 1.64
CA TYR A 39 -6.15 -9.32 1.90
C TYR A 39 -6.86 -8.38 0.94
N TYR A 40 -8.14 -8.66 0.71
CA TYR A 40 -9.06 -7.78 0.04
C TYR A 40 -10.23 -7.47 0.98
N VAL A 41 -10.66 -6.21 1.04
CA VAL A 41 -11.86 -5.80 1.76
C VAL A 41 -12.88 -5.32 0.74
N HIS A 42 -14.01 -6.02 0.61
CA HIS A 42 -15.13 -5.53 -0.19
C HIS A 42 -15.83 -4.38 0.52
N ASP A 43 -16.24 -3.36 -0.24
CA ASP A 43 -16.99 -2.21 0.29
C ASP A 43 -16.30 -1.49 1.46
N PHE A 44 -14.95 -1.42 1.42
CA PHE A 44 -14.16 -0.71 2.44
C PHE A 44 -14.58 0.76 2.53
N LEU A 45 -14.68 1.45 1.40
CA LEU A 45 -15.33 2.75 1.29
C LEU A 45 -16.68 2.64 0.59
N THR A 46 -17.63 3.47 1.01
CA THR A 46 -18.86 3.67 0.25
C THR A 46 -18.57 4.41 -1.05
N ILE A 47 -19.44 4.24 -2.05
CA ILE A 47 -19.34 4.93 -3.34
C ILE A 47 -19.21 6.46 -3.15
N ASN A 48 -20.00 7.03 -2.24
CA ASN A 48 -19.97 8.46 -1.92
C ASN A 48 -18.66 8.90 -1.25
N GLU A 49 -18.09 8.10 -0.35
CA GLU A 49 -16.77 8.38 0.23
C GLU A 49 -15.66 8.37 -0.83
N CYS A 50 -15.72 7.44 -1.79
CA CYS A 50 -14.81 7.42 -2.93
C CYS A 50 -14.94 8.69 -3.78
N ASP A 51 -16.17 9.11 -4.10
CA ASP A 51 -16.41 10.31 -4.93
C ASP A 51 -15.87 11.58 -4.27
N LYS A 52 -16.03 11.73 -2.95
CA LYS A 52 -15.45 12.87 -2.22
C LYS A 52 -13.92 12.90 -2.29
N LEU A 53 -13.24 11.74 -2.21
CA LEU A 53 -11.78 11.67 -2.34
C LEU A 53 -11.33 12.02 -3.76
N ILE A 54 -12.04 11.55 -4.79
CA ILE A 54 -11.76 11.93 -6.18
C ILE A 54 -11.94 13.44 -6.36
N GLN A 55 -13.04 13.99 -5.87
CA GLN A 55 -13.34 15.42 -5.97
C GLN A 55 -12.27 16.28 -5.27
N ALA A 56 -11.84 15.88 -4.07
CA ALA A 56 -10.74 16.53 -3.36
C ALA A 56 -9.43 16.52 -4.18
N GLY A 57 -9.16 15.41 -4.89
CA GLY A 57 -8.09 15.27 -5.87
C GLY A 57 -8.19 16.28 -7.01
N LEU A 58 -9.33 16.31 -7.69
CA LEU A 58 -9.60 17.17 -8.84
C LEU A 58 -9.49 18.66 -8.50
N GLU A 59 -10.08 19.09 -7.38
CA GLU A 59 -10.00 20.48 -6.92
C GLU A 59 -8.62 20.86 -6.38
N GLY A 60 -7.83 19.86 -5.96
CA GLY A 60 -6.45 20.00 -5.50
C GLY A 60 -5.46 20.37 -6.59
N GLY A 61 -5.75 19.96 -7.82
CA GLY A 61 -4.76 19.86 -8.86
C GLY A 61 -3.80 18.72 -8.55
N PHE A 62 -3.81 17.67 -9.36
CA PHE A 62 -2.85 16.58 -9.19
C PHE A 62 -1.44 17.02 -9.65
N HIS A 63 -0.41 16.54 -8.96
CA HIS A 63 1.00 16.82 -9.26
C HIS A 63 1.75 15.49 -9.53
N PRO A 64 2.84 15.45 -10.31
CA PRO A 64 3.56 14.19 -10.56
C PRO A 64 3.90 13.42 -9.26
N SER A 65 3.62 12.12 -9.24
CA SER A 65 3.81 11.30 -8.04
C SER A 65 5.29 10.99 -7.78
N PRO A 66 5.77 11.05 -6.53
CA PRO A 66 7.15 10.69 -6.22
C PRO A 66 7.38 9.17 -6.27
N VAL A 67 8.62 8.78 -6.54
CA VAL A 67 9.15 7.40 -6.42
C VAL A 67 10.09 7.34 -5.21
N VAL A 68 9.96 6.29 -4.41
CA VAL A 68 10.83 6.04 -3.26
C VAL A 68 12.25 5.74 -3.75
N GLY A 69 13.25 6.43 -3.22
CA GLY A 69 14.67 6.17 -3.52
C GLY A 69 15.29 6.99 -4.66
N ASP A 70 14.50 7.54 -5.58
CA ASP A 70 15.00 8.31 -6.75
C ASP A 70 15.11 9.83 -6.49
N SER A 71 14.50 10.34 -5.43
CA SER A 71 14.63 11.75 -5.06
C SER A 71 15.80 11.93 -4.10
N PRO A 72 16.73 12.89 -4.36
CA PRO A 72 17.73 13.25 -3.37
C PRO A 72 17.04 13.59 -2.06
N LEU A 73 17.64 13.16 -0.95
CA LEU A 73 17.10 13.40 0.39
C LEU A 73 16.79 14.89 0.54
N PRO A 74 15.60 15.26 1.07
CA PRO A 74 15.31 16.65 1.34
C PRO A 74 16.31 17.19 2.37
N ASP A 75 17.22 18.06 1.94
CA ASP A 75 18.11 18.77 2.85
C ASP A 75 17.25 19.66 3.77
N PRO A 76 17.23 19.40 5.09
CA PRO A 76 16.43 20.16 6.04
C PRO A 76 16.91 21.62 6.16
N THR A 77 18.12 21.94 5.71
CA THR A 77 18.66 23.30 5.67
C THR A 77 18.19 24.10 4.46
N ILE A 78 17.62 23.45 3.43
CA ILE A 78 17.11 24.09 2.22
C ILE A 78 15.60 24.33 2.36
N PRO A 79 15.13 25.60 2.33
CA PRO A 79 13.71 25.95 2.31
C PRO A 79 12.95 25.17 1.24
N ALA A 80 11.73 24.71 1.54
CA ALA A 80 10.93 23.90 0.63
C ALA A 80 10.73 24.54 -0.77
N THR A 81 10.76 25.87 -0.85
CA THR A 81 10.68 26.65 -2.10
C THR A 81 11.92 26.57 -2.99
N LEU A 82 13.08 26.19 -2.41
CA LEU A 82 14.38 26.10 -3.09
C LEU A 82 14.83 24.66 -3.33
N ARG A 83 14.04 23.67 -2.89
CA ARG A 83 14.32 22.26 -3.15
C ARG A 83 14.14 21.94 -4.62
N ALA A 84 15.03 21.13 -5.17
CA ALA A 84 14.91 20.65 -6.56
C ALA A 84 13.54 20.00 -6.77
N LYS A 85 12.86 20.38 -7.86
CA LYS A 85 11.58 19.77 -8.21
C LYS A 85 11.77 18.26 -8.39
N PRO A 86 10.84 17.42 -7.89
CA PRO A 86 10.90 15.99 -8.11
C PRO A 86 11.08 15.70 -9.60
N LYS A 87 12.08 14.90 -9.96
CA LYS A 87 12.26 14.46 -11.34
C LYS A 87 11.06 13.60 -11.71
N ILE A 88 10.38 13.89 -12.82
CA ILE A 88 9.28 13.06 -13.32
C ILE A 88 9.88 11.68 -13.63
N SER A 89 9.41 10.66 -12.93
CA SER A 89 9.90 9.29 -13.10
C SER A 89 9.19 8.62 -14.26
N SER A 90 9.93 7.89 -15.10
CA SER A 90 9.34 6.99 -16.09
C SER A 90 8.75 5.73 -15.43
N ALA A 91 9.19 5.40 -14.21
CA ALA A 91 8.73 4.23 -13.47
C ALA A 91 7.36 4.45 -12.81
N ARG A 92 7.01 5.69 -12.45
CA ARG A 92 5.69 6.07 -11.94
C ARG A 92 5.18 7.31 -12.66
N THR A 93 4.17 7.12 -13.51
CA THR A 93 3.66 8.19 -14.37
C THR A 93 2.35 8.79 -13.90
N SER A 94 1.82 8.35 -12.75
CA SER A 94 0.63 8.92 -12.11
C SER A 94 0.86 10.30 -11.50
N THR A 95 -0.24 11.02 -11.28
CA THR A 95 -0.26 12.27 -10.53
C THR A 95 -1.02 12.11 -9.21
N THR A 96 -0.68 12.88 -8.18
CA THR A 96 -1.17 12.70 -6.82
C THR A 96 -1.39 14.01 -6.07
N ILE A 97 -2.19 13.93 -5.01
CA ILE A 97 -2.19 14.87 -3.89
C ILE A 97 -2.07 14.11 -2.57
N TYR A 98 -1.62 14.79 -1.51
CA TYR A 98 -1.63 14.29 -0.14
C TYR A 98 -2.58 15.13 0.71
N LEU A 99 -3.57 14.48 1.31
CA LEU A 99 -4.57 15.09 2.18
C LEU A 99 -4.13 15.02 3.66
N ASP A 100 -4.57 15.96 4.48
CA ASP A 100 -4.36 15.85 5.92
C ASP A 100 -5.25 14.75 6.50
N ARG A 101 -4.74 14.00 7.49
CA ARG A 101 -5.51 12.97 8.21
C ARG A 101 -6.81 13.53 8.82
N ALA A 102 -6.76 14.77 9.32
CA ALA A 102 -7.92 15.44 9.93
C ALA A 102 -9.00 15.80 8.90
N ASP A 103 -8.65 15.88 7.62
CA ASP A 103 -9.58 16.24 6.54
C ASP A 103 -10.31 15.00 5.97
N VAL A 104 -9.83 13.79 6.27
CA VAL A 104 -10.43 12.52 5.83
C VAL A 104 -10.63 11.57 7.02
N PRO A 105 -11.31 12.02 8.10
CA PRO A 105 -11.40 11.26 9.35
C PRO A 105 -12.08 9.90 9.17
N THR A 106 -13.00 9.78 8.20
CA THR A 106 -13.69 8.52 7.88
C THR A 106 -12.73 7.47 7.33
N LEU A 107 -11.88 7.85 6.36
CA LEU A 107 -10.85 6.95 5.79
C LEU A 107 -9.85 6.53 6.88
N VAL A 108 -9.34 7.49 7.64
CA VAL A 108 -8.36 7.22 8.71
C VAL A 108 -8.96 6.28 9.75
N SER A 109 -10.19 6.51 10.21
CA SER A 109 -10.86 5.65 11.20
C SER A 109 -11.04 4.22 10.71
N LYS A 110 -11.41 4.03 9.43
CA LYS A 110 -11.54 2.70 8.83
C LYS A 110 -10.19 1.98 8.76
N VAL A 111 -9.14 2.70 8.36
CA VAL A 111 -7.77 2.16 8.33
C VAL A 111 -7.29 1.77 9.73
N THR A 112 -7.51 2.61 10.74
CA THR A 112 -7.09 2.30 12.13
C THR A 112 -7.91 1.15 12.73
N ASN A 113 -9.21 1.07 12.43
CA ASN A 113 -10.06 -0.05 12.87
C ASN A 113 -9.67 -1.39 12.22
N LEU A 114 -9.17 -1.35 10.98
CA LEU A 114 -8.65 -2.53 10.28
C LEU A 114 -7.28 -2.95 10.82
N THR A 115 -6.38 -2.01 11.06
CA THR A 115 -4.96 -2.28 11.34
C THR A 115 -4.59 -2.29 12.82
N GLY A 116 -5.46 -1.74 13.69
CA GLY A 116 -5.21 -1.62 15.13
C GLY A 116 -4.19 -0.54 15.51
N VAL A 117 -3.63 0.20 14.55
CA VAL A 117 -2.66 1.28 14.80
C VAL A 117 -3.33 2.63 15.05
N GLY A 118 -2.60 3.57 15.64
CA GLY A 118 -3.08 4.95 15.83
C GLY A 118 -3.04 5.81 14.55
N PRO A 119 -3.84 6.89 14.46
CA PRO A 119 -3.79 7.82 13.33
C PRO A 119 -2.40 8.43 13.08
N SER A 120 -1.60 8.65 14.13
CA SER A 120 -0.25 9.21 14.01
C SER A 120 0.71 8.28 13.26
N GLN A 121 0.44 6.98 13.21
CA GLN A 121 1.23 6.00 12.44
C GLN A 121 0.79 5.92 10.96
N CYS A 122 -0.37 6.46 10.61
CA CYS A 122 -0.79 6.52 9.21
C CYS A 122 -0.01 7.64 8.53
N GLU A 123 0.66 7.37 7.41
CA GLU A 123 1.11 8.43 6.52
C GLU A 123 -0.09 9.25 6.02
N LEU A 124 0.19 10.44 5.48
CA LEU A 124 -0.85 11.29 4.92
C LEU A 124 -1.55 10.55 3.77
N PRO A 125 -2.90 10.45 3.78
CA PRO A 125 -3.63 9.78 2.72
C PRO A 125 -3.30 10.37 1.35
N GLN A 126 -2.83 9.49 0.47
CA GLN A 126 -2.48 9.83 -0.90
C GLN A 126 -3.70 9.58 -1.78
N VAL A 127 -4.13 10.55 -2.59
CA VAL A 127 -5.07 10.31 -3.70
C VAL A 127 -4.29 10.41 -5.01
N ALA A 128 -4.26 9.33 -5.79
CA ALA A 128 -3.53 9.25 -7.05
C ALA A 128 -4.47 9.00 -8.24
N GLN A 129 -4.14 9.63 -9.36
CA GLN A 129 -4.79 9.49 -10.67
C GLN A 129 -3.80 8.87 -11.66
N TYR A 130 -4.27 7.86 -12.38
CA TYR A 130 -3.62 7.30 -13.57
C TYR A 130 -4.54 7.59 -14.75
N LEU A 131 -4.04 8.33 -15.73
CA LEU A 131 -4.65 8.46 -17.06
C LEU A 131 -4.38 7.20 -17.90
N PRO A 132 -5.06 7.02 -19.04
CA PRO A 132 -4.71 5.96 -19.99
C PRO A 132 -3.20 5.91 -20.27
N ASP A 133 -2.67 4.70 -20.41
CA ASP A 133 -1.25 4.37 -20.62
C ASP A 133 -0.32 4.68 -19.42
N GLN A 134 -0.85 5.23 -18.32
CA GLN A 134 -0.06 5.45 -17.11
C GLN A 134 0.03 4.20 -16.24
N LYS A 135 1.15 4.08 -15.53
CA LYS A 135 1.51 2.89 -14.75
C LYS A 135 2.38 3.24 -13.55
N TYR A 136 2.62 2.22 -12.73
CA TYR A 136 3.71 2.22 -11.77
C TYR A 136 4.42 0.87 -11.88
N ASP A 137 5.65 0.89 -12.40
CA ASP A 137 6.51 -0.29 -12.51
C ASP A 137 6.73 -0.98 -11.15
N SER A 138 7.24 -2.21 -11.20
CA SER A 138 7.46 -3.03 -10.01
C SER A 138 8.33 -2.32 -8.96
N HIS A 139 7.82 -2.22 -7.75
CA HIS A 139 8.46 -1.53 -6.63
C HIS A 139 8.09 -2.16 -5.28
N TYR A 140 8.80 -1.69 -4.25
CA TYR A 140 8.51 -1.99 -2.85
C TYR A 140 7.98 -0.74 -2.17
N ASP A 141 6.98 -0.95 -1.31
CA ASP A 141 6.51 0.12 -0.43
C ASP A 141 7.44 0.33 0.77
N ALA A 142 8.13 -0.74 1.22
CA ALA A 142 9.12 -0.68 2.28
C ALA A 142 10.44 -0.06 1.79
N PHE A 143 11.21 0.46 2.72
CA PHE A 143 12.55 0.98 2.47
C PHE A 143 13.62 -0.09 2.64
N ASP A 144 14.61 -0.08 1.75
CA ASP A 144 15.82 -0.88 1.92
C ASP A 144 16.76 -0.22 2.95
N THR A 145 16.69 -0.69 4.19
CA THR A 145 17.49 -0.20 5.32
C THR A 145 18.96 -0.62 5.26
N THR A 146 19.39 -1.35 4.22
CA THR A 146 20.82 -1.54 3.93
C THR A 146 21.43 -0.35 3.20
N THR A 147 20.59 0.56 2.67
CA THR A 147 21.02 1.78 1.97
C THR A 147 20.93 3.01 2.87
N PRO A 148 21.82 4.01 2.70
CA PRO A 148 21.72 5.28 3.44
C PRO A 148 20.38 6.00 3.24
N ASN A 149 19.83 5.95 2.03
CA ASN A 149 18.54 6.56 1.71
C ASN A 149 17.40 5.87 2.47
N GLY A 150 17.35 4.54 2.48
CA GLY A 150 16.31 3.80 3.20
C GLY A 150 16.39 4.01 4.71
N VAL A 151 17.60 4.06 5.27
CA VAL A 151 17.81 4.44 6.69
C VAL A 151 17.28 5.85 6.96
N ALA A 152 17.59 6.82 6.10
CA ALA A 152 17.11 8.19 6.26
C ALA A 152 15.57 8.28 6.15
N PHE A 153 14.95 7.56 5.21
CA PHE A 153 13.49 7.50 5.10
C PHE A 153 12.83 6.89 6.34
N CYS A 154 13.47 5.92 7.00
CA CYS A 154 13.00 5.34 8.26
C CYS A 154 13.09 6.30 9.46
N GLN A 155 13.81 7.43 9.40
CA GLN A 155 13.93 8.35 10.54
C GLN A 155 12.59 9.01 10.92
N ASN A 156 11.65 9.10 9.98
CA ASN A 156 10.31 9.64 10.22
C ASN A 156 9.28 8.52 10.31
N GLY A 157 9.04 7.99 11.51
CA GLY A 157 8.05 6.92 11.74
C GLY A 157 8.52 5.49 11.46
N GLY A 158 9.81 5.27 11.17
CA GLY A 158 10.32 3.91 10.93
C GLY A 158 9.92 3.33 9.59
N GLN A 159 9.93 2.01 9.51
CA GLN A 159 9.59 1.24 8.32
C GLN A 159 8.08 1.28 8.04
N ARG A 160 7.68 1.11 6.78
CA ARG A 160 6.28 0.86 6.40
C ARG A 160 5.92 -0.61 6.62
N ILE A 161 4.94 -0.85 7.47
CA ILE A 161 4.57 -2.18 7.97
C ILE A 161 3.26 -2.72 7.40
N CYS A 162 2.43 -1.85 6.82
CA CYS A 162 1.20 -2.23 6.13
C CYS A 162 0.85 -1.16 5.10
N THR A 163 0.26 -1.58 3.99
CA THR A 163 -0.31 -0.70 2.97
C THR A 163 -1.80 -1.02 2.85
N VAL A 164 -2.63 0.03 2.93
CA VAL A 164 -4.06 -0.04 2.57
C VAL A 164 -4.25 0.79 1.31
N LEU A 165 -4.51 0.11 0.18
CA LEU A 165 -4.78 0.72 -1.12
C LEU A 165 -6.25 0.53 -1.47
N VAL A 166 -6.99 1.63 -1.58
CA VAL A 166 -8.42 1.66 -1.89
C VAL A 166 -8.62 2.09 -3.34
N TYR A 167 -9.42 1.35 -4.10
CA TYR A 167 -9.85 1.75 -5.44
C TYR A 167 -11.02 2.73 -5.33
N LEU A 168 -10.89 3.91 -5.95
CA LEU A 168 -11.91 4.96 -5.86
C LEU A 168 -12.89 4.94 -7.04
N ASN A 169 -12.58 4.18 -8.09
CA ASN A 169 -13.49 3.89 -9.20
C ASN A 169 -13.25 2.48 -9.75
N ASP A 170 -14.22 1.99 -10.52
CA ASP A 170 -14.07 0.77 -11.31
C ASP A 170 -13.17 1.03 -12.52
N VAL A 171 -12.36 0.04 -12.87
CA VAL A 171 -11.59 0.00 -14.11
C VAL A 171 -11.81 -1.37 -14.73
N GLU A 172 -12.38 -1.39 -15.95
CA GLU A 172 -12.80 -2.64 -16.55
C GLU A 172 -11.63 -3.44 -17.13
N VAL A 173 -10.68 -2.74 -17.75
CA VAL A 173 -9.49 -3.32 -18.41
C VAL A 173 -8.24 -2.57 -17.97
N GLY A 174 -7.15 -3.31 -17.75
CA GLY A 174 -5.88 -2.74 -17.26
C GLY A 174 -5.97 -2.21 -15.82
N GLY A 175 -4.96 -1.44 -15.41
CA GLY A 175 -4.95 -0.72 -14.15
C GLY A 175 -4.94 -1.61 -12.90
N ARG A 176 -4.67 -2.92 -13.02
CA ARG A 176 -4.69 -3.86 -11.89
C ARG A 176 -3.52 -3.60 -10.94
N THR A 177 -3.66 -4.03 -9.69
CA THR A 177 -2.54 -4.09 -8.74
C THR A 177 -1.99 -5.51 -8.74
N SER A 178 -0.78 -5.68 -9.27
CA SER A 178 -0.18 -6.99 -9.52
C SER A 178 0.96 -7.28 -8.55
N PHE A 179 0.97 -8.49 -7.99
CA PHE A 179 1.92 -9.06 -7.05
C PHE A 179 2.55 -10.32 -7.67
N PRO A 180 3.67 -10.20 -8.40
CA PRO A 180 4.30 -11.32 -9.11
C PRO A 180 4.78 -12.46 -8.22
N MET A 181 5.08 -12.17 -6.95
CA MET A 181 5.62 -13.14 -5.99
C MET A 181 4.55 -13.79 -5.10
N ALA A 182 3.28 -13.47 -5.31
CA ALA A 182 2.16 -13.99 -4.53
C ALA A 182 1.36 -15.02 -5.32
N PHE A 183 0.79 -15.99 -4.62
CA PHE A 183 -0.01 -17.06 -5.20
C PHE A 183 -1.46 -16.95 -4.73
N TRP A 184 -2.42 -17.08 -5.65
CA TRP A 184 -3.84 -17.12 -5.30
C TRP A 184 -4.16 -18.29 -4.36
N ARG A 185 -5.15 -18.12 -3.47
CA ARG A 185 -5.79 -19.29 -2.88
C ARG A 185 -6.48 -20.11 -3.96
N GLU A 186 -6.35 -21.43 -3.85
CA GLU A 186 -6.89 -22.36 -4.84
C GLU A 186 -8.41 -22.24 -4.99
N ASP A 187 -9.13 -22.04 -3.88
CA ASP A 187 -10.60 -21.89 -3.88
C ASP A 187 -11.10 -20.57 -4.51
N LEU A 188 -10.21 -19.59 -4.69
CA LEU A 188 -10.53 -18.32 -5.35
C LEU A 188 -10.09 -18.30 -6.82
N ARG A 189 -9.40 -19.35 -7.29
CA ARG A 189 -8.86 -19.48 -8.64
C ARG A 189 -9.98 -19.92 -9.61
N GLY A 190 -10.43 -19.03 -10.50
CA GLY A 190 -11.44 -19.34 -11.52
C GLY A 190 -11.57 -18.24 -12.59
N GLU A 191 -12.04 -18.60 -13.79
CA GLU A 191 -12.08 -17.76 -15.00
C GLU A 191 -13.06 -16.55 -14.92
N ASP A 192 -14.02 -16.57 -14.00
CA ASP A 192 -15.05 -15.53 -13.85
C ASP A 192 -15.02 -14.82 -12.49
N ASN A 193 -13.97 -15.03 -11.70
CA ASN A 193 -13.80 -14.27 -10.47
C ASN A 193 -13.17 -12.93 -10.82
N MET A 194 -13.83 -11.84 -10.40
CA MET A 194 -13.47 -10.40 -10.43
C MET A 194 -12.00 -10.04 -10.13
N LEU A 195 -11.17 -11.03 -9.82
CA LEU A 195 -9.81 -10.98 -9.34
C LEU A 195 -8.79 -11.60 -10.30
N ASN A 196 -9.17 -12.35 -11.34
CA ASN A 196 -8.19 -12.96 -12.26
C ASN A 196 -8.46 -12.55 -13.71
N GLY A 197 -7.63 -11.64 -14.23
CA GLY A 197 -7.69 -11.21 -15.62
C GLY A 197 -6.40 -10.58 -16.13
N GLY A 198 -5.30 -10.73 -15.38
CA GLY A 198 -3.98 -10.24 -15.77
C GLY A 198 -2.93 -11.27 -15.38
N GLN A 199 -2.01 -11.58 -16.30
CA GLN A 199 -0.83 -12.39 -15.99
C GLN A 199 0.05 -11.60 -15.01
N GLY A 200 -0.13 -11.83 -13.71
CA GLY A 200 0.58 -11.12 -12.64
C GLY A 200 2.10 -11.36 -12.63
N GLY A 201 2.60 -12.27 -13.47
CA GLY A 201 4.00 -12.55 -13.73
C GLY A 201 4.15 -13.15 -15.13
N GLY A 202 5.37 -13.20 -15.68
CA GLY A 202 5.63 -13.76 -17.02
C GLY A 202 5.26 -15.25 -17.18
N ASP A 203 4.87 -15.92 -16.09
CA ASP A 203 4.39 -17.31 -16.04
C ASP A 203 2.90 -17.45 -15.69
N GLY A 204 2.17 -16.33 -15.50
CA GLY A 204 0.73 -16.33 -15.18
C GLY A 204 0.36 -16.76 -13.75
N ARG A 205 1.29 -16.87 -12.80
CA ARG A 205 1.03 -17.38 -11.43
C ARG A 205 0.82 -16.32 -10.35
N GLY A 206 1.17 -15.06 -10.63
CA GLY A 206 1.03 -13.94 -9.70
C GLY A 206 -0.41 -13.55 -9.39
N VAL A 207 -0.64 -12.93 -8.23
CA VAL A 207 -1.92 -12.31 -7.85
C VAL A 207 -2.07 -10.96 -8.56
N SER A 208 -3.21 -10.67 -9.20
CA SER A 208 -3.47 -9.37 -9.85
C SER A 208 -4.90 -8.87 -9.62
N VAL A 209 -5.06 -7.94 -8.68
CA VAL A 209 -6.37 -7.44 -8.24
C VAL A 209 -6.89 -6.34 -9.17
N ARG A 210 -8.13 -6.51 -9.65
CA ARG A 210 -8.82 -5.53 -10.48
C ARG A 210 -9.36 -4.35 -9.66
N PRO A 211 -9.31 -3.11 -10.15
CA PRO A 211 -9.94 -1.99 -9.48
C PRO A 211 -11.45 -2.13 -9.44
N ARG A 212 -12.01 -2.18 -8.22
CA ARG A 212 -13.44 -2.15 -7.96
C ARG A 212 -13.76 -1.07 -6.95
N LYS A 213 -14.63 -0.12 -7.30
CA LYS A 213 -14.90 1.08 -6.50
C LYS A 213 -15.27 0.71 -5.08
N GLY A 214 -14.60 1.31 -4.10
CA GLY A 214 -14.80 1.05 -2.67
C GLY A 214 -14.02 -0.15 -2.13
N GLY A 215 -13.50 -1.03 -2.98
CA GLY A 215 -12.67 -2.16 -2.56
C GLY A 215 -11.26 -1.75 -2.14
N ALA A 216 -10.68 -2.46 -1.17
CA ALA A 216 -9.33 -2.20 -0.70
C ALA A 216 -8.44 -3.44 -0.72
N VAL A 217 -7.20 -3.28 -1.18
CA VAL A 217 -6.12 -4.27 -1.08
C VAL A 217 -5.26 -3.92 0.13
N VAL A 218 -4.97 -4.92 0.95
CA VAL A 218 -4.17 -4.79 2.17
C VAL A 218 -3.00 -5.76 2.09
N PHE A 219 -1.78 -5.25 2.21
CA PHE A 219 -0.56 -6.07 2.14
C PHE A 219 0.54 -5.50 3.03
N PHE A 220 1.59 -6.28 3.25
CA PHE A 220 2.62 -5.99 4.25
C PHE A 220 3.98 -5.82 3.58
N PRO A 221 4.47 -4.57 3.41
CA PRO A 221 5.72 -4.31 2.71
C PRO A 221 6.98 -4.76 3.46
N SER A 222 6.87 -4.95 4.77
CA SER A 222 7.95 -5.40 5.65
C SER A 222 7.45 -6.40 6.67
N HIS A 223 8.39 -7.09 7.29
CA HIS A 223 8.11 -8.07 8.33
C HIS A 223 9.19 -8.06 9.41
N ASN A 224 8.83 -8.58 10.59
CA ASN A 224 9.77 -8.78 11.68
C ASN A 224 10.67 -9.97 11.40
N THR A 225 11.91 -9.85 11.85
CA THR A 225 12.89 -10.94 11.90
C THR A 225 13.15 -11.33 13.35
N TYR A 226 13.48 -12.60 13.57
CA TYR A 226 13.67 -13.16 14.91
C TYR A 226 14.96 -13.97 14.94
N ASN A 227 15.68 -13.94 16.06
CA ASN A 227 16.78 -14.87 16.28
C ASN A 227 16.24 -16.26 16.70
N ALA A 228 17.14 -17.24 16.84
CA ALA A 228 16.79 -18.61 17.24
C ALA A 228 16.08 -18.72 18.60
N MET A 229 16.16 -17.69 19.45
CA MET A 229 15.49 -17.63 20.75
C MET A 229 14.13 -16.90 20.68
N GLY A 230 13.68 -16.51 19.49
CA GLY A 230 12.43 -15.77 19.31
C GLY A 230 12.50 -14.30 19.70
N LYS A 231 13.70 -13.74 19.92
CA LYS A 231 13.86 -12.29 20.14
C LYS A 231 13.76 -11.57 18.81
N GLU A 232 12.91 -10.55 18.74
CA GLU A 232 12.79 -9.66 17.59
C GLU A 232 14.12 -8.95 17.33
N LEU A 233 14.56 -8.99 16.07
CA LEU A 233 15.78 -8.35 15.57
C LEU A 233 15.47 -7.04 14.83
N GLY A 234 14.22 -6.87 14.39
CA GLY A 234 13.73 -5.66 13.74
C GLY A 234 13.01 -5.94 12.42
N LEU A 235 12.47 -4.87 11.83
CA LEU A 235 11.72 -4.86 10.59
C LEU A 235 12.63 -4.82 9.37
N VAL A 236 12.39 -5.71 8.42
CA VAL A 236 13.07 -5.76 7.11
C VAL A 236 12.06 -5.73 5.98
N LEU A 237 12.47 -5.19 4.83
CA LEU A 237 11.68 -5.24 3.60
C LEU A 237 11.32 -6.70 3.25
N ASP A 238 10.06 -6.95 2.90
CA ASP A 238 9.64 -8.27 2.40
C ASP A 238 9.82 -8.32 0.87
N PRO A 239 10.76 -9.14 0.35
CA PRO A 239 10.99 -9.21 -1.09
C PRO A 239 9.79 -9.78 -1.86
N LEU A 240 8.87 -10.46 -1.18
CA LEU A 240 7.66 -11.03 -1.77
C LEU A 240 6.53 -9.99 -1.92
N ALA A 241 6.64 -8.85 -1.25
CA ALA A 241 5.68 -7.75 -1.38
C ALA A 241 5.92 -6.87 -2.61
N LEU A 242 6.76 -7.33 -3.56
CA LEU A 242 6.97 -6.67 -4.84
C LEU A 242 5.62 -6.54 -5.55
N HIS A 243 5.29 -5.33 -5.99
CA HIS A 243 4.04 -5.09 -6.66
C HIS A 243 4.14 -3.95 -7.68
N ARG A 244 3.15 -3.87 -8.58
CA ARG A 244 3.05 -2.85 -9.62
C ARG A 244 1.62 -2.42 -9.84
N ALA A 245 1.43 -1.22 -10.38
CA ALA A 245 0.19 -0.86 -11.06
C ALA A 245 0.36 -1.16 -12.56
N GLU A 246 -0.40 -2.12 -13.06
CA GLU A 246 -0.47 -2.40 -14.50
C GLU A 246 -0.94 -1.15 -15.25
N GLU A 247 -0.58 -1.06 -16.52
CA GLU A 247 -0.97 0.03 -17.41
C GLU A 247 -2.49 0.20 -17.41
N ALA A 248 -2.95 1.41 -17.14
CA ALA A 248 -4.37 1.73 -17.10
C ALA A 248 -4.89 1.91 -18.53
N VAL A 249 -5.99 1.22 -18.88
CA VAL A 249 -6.69 1.48 -20.16
C VAL A 249 -7.65 2.65 -20.00
N ASP A 250 -8.36 2.69 -18.87
CA ASP A 250 -9.24 3.80 -18.48
C ASP A 250 -8.64 4.59 -17.30
N VAL A 251 -9.19 5.78 -17.03
CA VAL A 251 -8.79 6.59 -15.87
C VAL A 251 -8.99 5.80 -14.57
N LYS A 252 -7.95 5.72 -13.76
CA LYS A 252 -7.95 5.03 -12.46
C LYS A 252 -7.63 6.01 -11.34
N TYR A 253 -8.43 5.98 -10.28
CA TYR A 253 -8.18 6.67 -9.04
C TYR A 253 -7.99 5.67 -7.89
N VAL A 254 -6.98 5.92 -7.07
CA VAL A 254 -6.75 5.16 -5.83
C VAL A 254 -6.48 6.10 -4.68
N SER A 255 -6.88 5.68 -3.47
CA SER A 255 -6.36 6.24 -2.24
C SER A 255 -5.40 5.25 -1.61
N GLN A 256 -4.22 5.70 -1.18
CA GLN A 256 -3.23 4.84 -0.51
C GLN A 256 -2.87 5.43 0.85
N VAL A 257 -2.88 4.58 1.87
CA VAL A 257 -2.40 4.90 3.22
C VAL A 257 -1.34 3.89 3.60
N TRP A 258 -0.12 4.37 3.79
CA TRP A 258 0.98 3.57 4.35
C TRP A 258 0.97 3.67 5.86
N ILE A 259 1.17 2.55 6.54
CA ILE A 259 1.26 2.47 7.99
C ILE A 259 2.73 2.34 8.40
N ARG A 260 3.13 3.20 9.34
CA ARG A 260 4.49 3.32 9.86
C ARG A 260 4.64 2.55 11.16
N ALA A 261 5.84 2.01 11.40
CA ALA A 261 6.18 1.33 12.64
C ALA A 261 6.07 2.24 13.88
N GLY A 262 6.28 3.55 13.69
CA GLY A 262 6.10 4.59 14.70
C GLY A 262 5.38 5.82 14.14
N GLU A 263 5.38 6.91 14.91
CA GLU A 263 4.66 8.13 14.54
C GLU A 263 5.26 8.83 13.32
N TYR A 264 4.39 9.28 12.42
CA TYR A 264 4.74 9.92 11.18
C TYR A 264 4.27 11.37 11.11
N ASN A 265 5.24 12.24 10.84
CA ASN A 265 5.02 13.67 10.62
C ASN A 265 5.12 13.97 9.13
N GLY A 266 4.02 14.42 8.52
CA GLY A 266 3.96 14.81 7.13
C GLY A 266 3.34 16.19 6.96
N VAL A 267 3.65 16.87 5.86
CA VAL A 267 2.99 18.12 5.47
C VAL A 267 2.07 17.80 4.28
N PRO A 268 0.74 18.02 4.39
CA PRO A 268 -0.18 17.73 3.31
C PRO A 268 0.03 18.69 2.15
N SER A 269 -0.17 18.20 0.93
CA SER A 269 -0.19 19.06 -0.27
C SER A 269 -1.44 19.95 -0.28
N ARG A 270 -2.51 19.49 0.35
CA ARG A 270 -3.78 20.20 0.43
C ARG A 270 -4.44 19.96 1.78
N ARG A 271 -4.94 21.04 2.39
CA ARG A 271 -5.95 20.98 3.43
C ARG A 271 -7.32 21.29 2.84
N LEU A 272 -8.33 20.54 3.23
CA LEU A 272 -9.71 20.76 2.78
C LEU A 272 -10.36 21.86 3.63
N SER A 273 -11.25 22.65 3.04
CA SER A 273 -12.04 23.63 3.78
C SER A 273 -13.07 22.97 4.72
N THR A 274 -13.45 21.73 4.44
CA THR A 274 -14.37 20.92 5.24
C THR A 274 -13.92 19.47 5.18
N PRO A 275 -13.75 18.80 6.34
CA PRO A 275 -13.43 17.37 6.39
C PRO A 275 -14.52 16.51 5.73
N ILE A 276 -14.10 15.40 5.08
CA ILE A 276 -14.96 14.54 4.25
C ILE A 276 -15.15 13.11 4.76
#